data_AF-A0A831PN32-F1
#
_entry.id   AF-A0A831PN32-F1
#
_cell.length_a   1.000
_cell.length_b   1.000
_cell.length_c   1.000
_cell.angle_alpha   90.00
_cell.angle_beta   90.00
_cell.angle_gamma   90.00
#
_symmetry.space_group_name_H-M   'P 1'
#
loop_
_entity.id
_entity.type
_entity.pdbx_description
1 polymer ?
#
loop_
_entity_poly.entity_id
_entity_poly.type
_entity_poly.pdbx_seq_one_letter_code
_entity_poly.pdbx_strand_id
1 'polypeptide(L)'
;MNKIVNFILILAAFAVLSASCEKQLLEKDPINSPVNNFEYLWQDVKNKHSYFEYKSVDWNEVYNNYRPLIQGDMDDKELFAVLADML
;
A
#
# COMPACT_ATOMS: atom_id res chain seq x y z
N MET A 1 -15.72 -39.09 -26.70
CA MET A 1 -16.50 -38.48 -25.61
C MET A 1 -15.71 -38.41 -24.31
N ASN A 2 -15.22 -39.52 -23.75
CA ASN A 2 -14.56 -39.56 -22.44
C ASN A 2 -13.29 -38.70 -22.34
N LYS A 3 -12.50 -38.60 -23.42
CA LYS A 3 -11.30 -37.74 -23.47
C LYS A 3 -11.62 -36.24 -23.40
N ILE A 4 -12.73 -35.82 -24.02
CA ILE A 4 -13.20 -34.43 -24.01
C ILE A 4 -13.76 -34.08 -22.62
N VAL A 5 -14.54 -35.00 -22.03
CA VAL A 5 -15.05 -34.84 -20.66
C VAL A 5 -13.90 -34.76 -19.65
N ASN A 6 -12.88 -35.62 -19.77
CA ASN A 6 -11.69 -35.55 -18.91
C ASN A 6 -10.92 -34.23 -19.11
N PHE A 7 -10.83 -33.73 -20.34
CA PHE A 7 -10.16 -32.45 -20.62
C PHE A 7 -10.90 -31.27 -19.98
N ILE A 8 -12.23 -31.26 -20.06
CA ILE A 8 -13.07 -30.25 -19.41
C ILE A 8 -12.93 -30.31 -17.88
N LEU A 9 -12.88 -31.52 -17.30
CA LEU A 9 -12.67 -31.71 -15.86
C LEU A 9 -11.30 -31.20 -15.39
N ILE A 10 -10.24 -31.40 -16.18
CA ILE A 10 -8.90 -30.90 -15.88
C ILE A 10 -8.87 -29.36 -15.94
N LEU A 11 -9.48 -28.76 -16.95
CA LEU A 11 -9.58 -27.29 -17.07
C LEU A 11 -10.37 -26.67 -15.93
N ALA A 12 -11.49 -27.29 -15.53
CA ALA A 12 -12.29 -26.85 -14.40
C ALA A 12 -11.51 -26.94 -13.08
N ALA A 13 -10.76 -28.03 -12.86
CA ALA A 13 -9.92 -28.19 -11.68
C ALA A 13 -8.79 -27.14 -11.62
N PHE A 14 -8.15 -26.82 -12.75
CA PHE A 14 -7.11 -25.80 -12.81
C PHE A 14 -7.66 -24.39 -12.54
N ALA A 15 -8.86 -24.07 -13.05
CA ALA A 15 -9.52 -22.79 -12.80
C ALA A 15 -9.92 -22.59 -11.33
N VAL A 16 -10.26 -23.66 -10.61
CA VAL A 16 -10.56 -23.59 -9.17
C VAL A 16 -9.28 -23.36 -8.35
N LEU A 17 -8.15 -23.94 -8.78
CA LEU A 17 -6.86 -23.79 -8.10
C LEU A 17 -6.24 -22.39 -8.26
N SER A 18 -6.53 -21.67 -9.35
CA SER A 18 -6.03 -20.32 -9.57
C SER A 18 -6.80 -19.22 -8.82
N ALA A 19 -8.00 -19.52 -8.32
CA ALA A 19 -8.89 -18.52 -7.72
C ALA A 19 -8.55 -18.14 -6.26
N SER A 20 -7.58 -18.79 -5.60
CA SER A 20 -7.36 -18.64 -4.15
C SER A 20 -5.92 -18.24 -3.73
N CYS A 21 -5.04 -17.89 -4.67
CA CYS A 21 -3.62 -17.65 -4.36
C CYS A 21 -3.33 -16.24 -3.82
N GLU A 22 -4.27 -15.29 -3.93
CA GLU A 22 -4.04 -13.88 -3.62
C GLU A 22 -3.61 -13.67 -2.15
N LYS A 23 -4.33 -14.26 -1.19
CA LYS A 23 -4.01 -14.12 0.24
C LYS A 23 -2.75 -14.88 0.70
N GLN A 24 -2.28 -15.86 -0.09
CA GLN A 24 -1.08 -16.64 0.22
C GLN A 24 0.19 -15.95 -0.29
N LEU A 25 0.07 -15.16 -1.36
CA LEU A 25 1.18 -14.46 -2.02
C LEU A 25 1.37 -13.02 -1.54
N LEU A 26 0.33 -12.39 -1.01
CA LEU A 26 0.39 -11.04 -0.46
C LEU A 26 0.85 -11.07 1.00
N GLU A 27 1.69 -10.11 1.35
CA GLU A 27 1.99 -9.84 2.75
C GLU A 27 0.71 -9.41 3.48
N LYS A 28 0.71 -9.58 4.81
CA LYS A 28 -0.40 -9.06 5.62
C LYS A 28 -0.51 -7.56 5.43
N ASP A 29 -1.76 -7.10 5.40
CA ASP A 29 -2.03 -5.67 5.39
C ASP A 29 -1.28 -5.00 6.56
N PRO A 30 -0.58 -3.89 6.30
CA PRO A 30 0.03 -3.12 7.36
C PRO A 30 -1.03 -2.62 8.34
N ILE A 31 -0.61 -2.31 9.56
CA ILE A 31 -1.50 -1.77 10.59
C ILE A 31 -2.07 -0.45 10.09
N ASN A 32 -3.39 -0.41 9.90
CA ASN A 32 -4.11 0.80 9.51
C ASN A 32 -4.31 1.71 10.73
N SER A 33 -3.31 2.55 11.01
CA SER A 33 -3.39 3.62 12.01
C SER A 33 -2.83 4.91 11.43
N PRO A 34 -3.25 6.10 11.93
CA PRO A 34 -2.75 7.38 11.43
C PRO A 34 -1.22 7.46 11.38
N VAL A 35 -0.56 7.02 12.46
CA VAL A 35 0.90 7.01 12.56
C VAL A 35 1.51 6.09 11.51
N ASN A 36 1.04 4.86 11.37
CA ASN A 36 1.62 3.91 10.41
C ASN A 36 1.36 4.33 8.96
N ASN A 37 0.20 4.92 8.67
CA ASN A 37 -0.12 5.44 7.34
C ASN A 37 0.80 6.61 6.97
N PHE A 38 1.11 7.50 7.92
CA PHE A 38 2.10 8.56 7.73
C PHE A 38 3.50 8.00 7.46
N GLU A 39 3.99 7.08 8.32
CA GLU A 39 5.33 6.51 8.17
C GLU A 39 5.46 5.78 6.82
N TYR A 40 4.43 5.03 6.44
CA TYR A 40 4.39 4.33 5.15
C TYR A 40 4.46 5.32 3.98
N LEU A 41 3.59 6.33 3.94
CA LEU A 41 3.56 7.31 2.85
C LEU A 41 4.89 8.07 2.76
N TRP A 42 5.38 8.62 3.88
CA TRP A 42 6.61 9.39 3.88
C TRP A 42 7.80 8.57 3.39
N GLN A 43 7.92 7.32 3.84
CA GLN A 43 8.99 6.41 3.43
C GLN A 43 8.88 6.02 1.95
N ASP A 44 7.67 5.82 1.46
CA ASP A 44 7.45 5.42 0.07
C ASP A 44 7.79 6.56 -0.90
N VAL A 45 7.40 7.80 -0.58
CA VAL A 45 7.80 8.99 -1.36
C VAL A 45 9.33 9.18 -1.26
N LYS A 46 9.93 9.03 -0.08
CA LYS A 46 11.39 9.09 0.10
C LYS A 46 12.12 8.14 -0.85
N ASN A 47 11.63 6.91 -0.97
CA ASN A 47 12.29 5.85 -1.73
C ASN A 47 12.04 5.94 -3.25
N LYS A 48 10.89 6.48 -3.67
CA LYS A 48 10.44 6.42 -5.06
C LYS A 48 10.51 7.76 -5.78
N HIS A 49 10.49 8.88 -5.07
CA HIS A 49 10.42 10.20 -5.70
C HIS A 49 11.83 10.74 -6.03
N SER A 50 12.13 10.85 -7.32
CA SER A 50 13.47 11.20 -7.82
C SER A 50 13.80 12.69 -7.87
N TYR A 51 12.83 13.59 -7.61
CA TYR A 51 13.00 15.03 -7.85
C TYR A 51 13.32 15.86 -6.60
N PHE A 52 13.63 15.26 -5.45
CA PHE A 52 13.92 16.05 -4.24
C PHE A 52 15.13 16.98 -4.42
N GLU A 53 16.22 16.46 -4.97
CA GLU A 53 17.42 17.25 -5.25
C GLU A 53 17.14 18.36 -6.27
N TYR A 54 16.44 18.02 -7.36
CA TYR A 54 16.07 18.98 -8.40
C TYR A 54 15.19 20.12 -7.87
N LYS A 55 14.24 19.81 -6.98
CA LYS A 55 13.35 20.80 -6.36
C LYS A 55 13.97 21.47 -5.12
N SER A 56 15.18 21.07 -4.73
CA SER A 56 15.84 21.51 -3.48
C SER A 56 14.96 21.30 -2.23
N VAL A 57 14.26 20.16 -2.17
CA VAL A 57 13.41 19.78 -1.04
C VAL A 57 14.19 18.87 -0.10
N ASP A 58 14.32 19.26 1.17
CA ASP A 58 14.78 18.36 2.24
C ASP A 58 13.60 17.55 2.77
N TRP A 59 13.50 16.30 2.31
CA TRP A 59 12.40 15.42 2.72
C TRP A 59 12.46 15.02 4.21
N ASN A 60 13.63 15.11 4.86
CA ASN A 60 13.73 14.90 6.31
C ASN A 60 13.20 16.12 7.09
N GLU A 61 13.35 17.33 6.55
CA GLU A 61 12.73 18.52 7.12
C GLU A 61 11.19 18.41 7.07
N VAL A 62 10.65 17.94 5.95
CA VAL A 62 9.21 17.64 5.82
C VAL A 62 8.77 16.64 6.89
N TYR A 63 9.53 15.56 7.13
CA TYR A 63 9.22 14.63 8.22
C TYR A 63 9.11 15.34 9.57
N ASN A 64 10.11 16.15 9.91
CA ASN A 64 10.19 16.84 11.19
C ASN A 64 9.03 17.83 11.40
N ASN A 65 8.51 18.41 10.31
CA ASN A 65 7.40 19.35 10.36
C ASN A 65 6.03 18.65 10.46
N TYR A 66 5.82 17.56 9.72
CA TYR A 66 4.51 16.91 9.62
C TYR A 66 4.31 15.76 10.62
N ARG A 67 5.37 15.02 10.99
CA ARG A 67 5.24 13.88 11.92
C ARG A 67 4.62 14.27 13.27
N PRO A 68 4.96 15.42 13.90
CA PRO A 68 4.36 15.84 15.17
C PRO A 68 2.86 16.16 15.07
N LEU A 69 2.36 16.44 13.86
CA LEU A 69 0.94 16.74 13.64
C LEU A 69 0.08 15.47 13.72
N ILE A 70 0.65 14.29 13.45
CA ILE A 70 -0.07 13.02 13.40
C ILE A 70 -0.35 12.49 14.81
N GLN A 71 -1.64 12.38 15.15
CA GLN A 71 -2.14 11.83 16.41
C GLN A 71 -2.74 10.43 16.19
N GLY A 72 -2.68 9.58 17.21
CA GLY A 72 -3.07 8.17 17.08
C GLY A 72 -4.57 7.93 16.91
N ASP A 73 -5.39 8.93 17.24
CA ASP A 73 -6.85 8.91 17.27
C ASP A 73 -7.50 9.80 16.20
N MET A 74 -6.72 10.29 15.23
CA MET A 74 -7.24 11.05 14.09
C MET A 74 -8.28 10.27 13.30
N ASP A 75 -9.32 10.96 12.85
CA ASP A 75 -10.21 10.42 11.83
C ASP A 75 -9.58 10.47 10.42
N ASP A 76 -10.19 9.77 9.47
CA ASP A 76 -9.68 9.67 8.11
C ASP A 76 -9.56 11.03 7.41
N LYS A 77 -10.43 12.00 7.72
CA LYS A 77 -10.42 13.33 7.08
C LYS A 77 -9.31 14.19 7.66
N GLU A 78 -9.12 14.16 8.97
CA GLU A 78 -8.04 14.85 9.67
C GLU A 78 -6.68 14.33 9.19
N LEU A 79 -6.51 13.01 9.16
CA LEU A 79 -5.32 12.37 8.63
C LEU A 79 -5.10 12.76 7.15
N PHE A 80 -6.13 12.63 6.32
CA PHE A 80 -6.03 12.96 4.90
C PHE A 80 -5.60 14.42 4.68
N ALA A 81 -6.15 15.37 5.44
CA ALA A 81 -5.78 16.78 5.32
C ALA A 81 -4.29 17.02 5.59
N VAL A 82 -3.74 16.42 6.64
CA VAL A 82 -2.30 16.55 6.97
C VAL A 82 -1.43 15.88 5.92
N LEU A 83 -1.81 14.67 5.45
CA LEU A 83 -1.04 13.96 4.43
C LEU A 83 -1.08 14.67 3.07
N ALA A 84 -2.22 15.27 2.71
CA ALA A 84 -2.37 16.03 1.48
C ALA A 84 -1.55 17.33 1.50
N ASP A 85 -1.46 18.01 2.65
CA ASP A 85 -0.65 19.22 2.80
C ASP A 85 0.86 18.93 2.76
N MET A 86 1.28 17.73 3.17
CA MET A 86 2.68 17.28 3.11
C MET A 86 3.21 17.08 1.67
N LEU A 87 2.35 16.71 0.73
CA LEU A 87 2.71 16.27 -0.64
C LEU A 87 2.68 17.41 -1.67
#